data_AF-A0A7C5XJT6-F1
#
_entry.id   AF-A0A7C5XJT6-F1
#
_cell.length_a   1.000
_cell.length_b   1.000
_cell.length_c   1.000
_cell.angle_alpha   90.00
_cell.angle_beta   90.00
_cell.angle_gamma   90.00
#
_symmetry.space_group_name_H-M   'P 1'
#
loop_
_entity.id
_entity.type
_entity.pdbx_description
1 polymer ?
#
loop_
_entity_poly.entity_id
_entity_poly.type
_entity_poly.pdbx_seq_one_letter_code
_entity_poly.pdbx_strand_id
1 'polypeptide(L)' 'MDFNTILRLLWLILPAYVANGTPVIAAKIITVLNLKRHPIDFNKHFFDRKRIFGDNKSWEGFLTGLVLGIITGFIQYY' A
#
# COMPACT_ATOMS: atom_id res chain seq x y z
N MET A 1 -17.13 24.94 0.93
CA MET A 1 -16.89 23.63 1.57
C MET A 1 -16.64 23.90 3.04
N ASP A 2 -17.49 23.39 3.93
CA ASP A 2 -17.37 23.62 5.37
C ASP A 2 -16.37 22.64 6.00
N PHE A 3 -15.87 23.00 7.18
CA PHE A 3 -14.88 22.21 7.91
C PHE A 3 -15.35 20.78 8.20
N ASN A 4 -16.63 20.60 8.52
CA ASN A 4 -17.19 19.26 8.77
C ASN A 4 -17.17 18.37 7.53
N THR A 5 -17.42 18.93 6.34
CA THR A 5 -17.31 18.17 5.09
C THR A 5 -15.88 17.73 4.83
N ILE A 6 -14.88 18.58 5.10
CA ILE A 6 -13.47 18.21 4.97
C ILE A 6 -13.14 17.03 5.90
N LEU A 7 -13.55 17.09 7.17
CA LEU A 7 -13.34 16.00 8.12
C LEU A 7 -14.00 14.70 7.68
N ARG A 8 -15.23 14.76 7.15
CA ARG A 8 -15.94 13.57 6.64
C ARG A 8 -15.23 12.95 5.44
N LEU A 9 -14.66 13.75 4.55
CA LEU A 9 -13.90 13.23 3.41
C LEU A 9 -12.56 12.64 3.84
N LEU A 10 -11.87 13.27 4.80
CA LEU A 10 -10.66 12.70 5.39
C LEU A 10 -10.94 11.38 6.10
N TRP A 11 -12.07 11.28 6.81
CA TRP A 11 -12.54 10.03 7.38
C TRP A 11 -12.79 9.00 6.27
N LEU A 12 -13.56 9.36 5.23
CA LEU A 12 -13.88 8.45 4.13
C LEU A 12 -12.64 7.89 3.39
N ILE A 13 -11.63 8.73 3.13
CA ILE A 13 -10.43 8.33 2.37
C ILE A 13 -9.37 7.61 3.23
N LEU A 14 -9.52 7.63 4.56
CA LEU A 14 -8.51 7.13 5.49
C LEU A 14 -8.07 5.68 5.21
N PRO A 15 -8.96 4.71 4.92
CA PRO A 15 -8.53 3.34 4.62
C PRO A 15 -7.63 3.26 3.39
N ALA A 16 -7.90 4.07 2.36
CA ALA A 16 -7.09 4.13 1.16
C ALA A 16 -5.72 4.75 1.43
N TYR A 17 -5.65 5.78 2.28
CA TYR A 17 -4.38 6.38 2.71
C TYR A 17 -3.53 5.41 3.53
N VAL A 18 -4.15 4.67 4.46
CA VAL A 18 -3.45 3.61 5.20
C VAL A 18 -2.96 2.51 4.26
N ALA A 19 -3.80 2.03 3.34
CA ALA A 19 -3.40 1.03 2.35
C ALA A 19 -2.25 1.50 1.44
N ASN A 20 -2.16 2.80 1.16
CA ASN A 20 -1.10 3.38 0.32
C ASN A 20 0.23 3.56 1.07
N GLY A 21 0.19 4.01 2.33
CA GLY A 21 1.39 4.30 3.11
C GLY A 21 2.04 3.07 3.74
N THR A 22 1.25 2.06 4.11
CA THR A 22 1.73 0.86 4.80
C THR A 22 2.76 0.01 4.02
N PRO A 23 2.70 -0.14 2.67
CA PRO A 23 3.75 -0.81 1.90
C PRO A 23 5.15 -0.23 2.12
N VAL A 24 5.28 1.09 2.36
CA VAL A 24 6.58 1.76 2.58
C VAL A 24 7.20 1.30 3.90
N ILE A 25 6.39 1.23 4.96
CA ILE A 25 6.82 0.76 6.27
C ILE A 25 7.15 -0.73 6.22
N ALA A 26 6.27 -1.53 5.60
CA ALA A 26 6.50 -2.97 5.42
C ALA A 26 7.80 -3.24 4.66
N ALA A 27 8.07 -2.52 3.57
CA ALA A 27 9.31 -2.67 2.81
C ALA A 27 10.55 -2.35 3.64
N LYS A 28 10.49 -1.32 4.50
CA LYS A 28 11.58 -0.97 5.42
C LYS A 28 11.82 -2.09 6.45
N ILE A 29 10.76 -2.62 7.06
CA ILE A 29 10.85 -3.72 8.04
C ILE A 29 11.46 -4.97 7.38
N ILE A 30 10.95 -5.38 6.23
CA ILE A 30 11.46 -6.56 5.49
C ILE A 30 12.95 -6.39 5.17
N THR A 31 13.37 -5.18 4.77
CA THR A 31 14.78 -4.89 4.48
C THR A 31 15.65 -4.95 5.74
N VAL A 32 15.20 -4.37 6.87
CA VAL A 32 15.91 -4.40 8.15
C VAL A 32 16.04 -5.83 8.69
N LEU A 33 15.05 -6.68 8.45
CA LEU A 33 15.06 -8.10 8.82
C LEU A 33 15.86 -8.99 7.84
N ASN A 34 16.53 -8.40 6.85
CA ASN A 34 17.27 -9.10 5.79
C ASN A 34 16.41 -10.14 5.04
N LEU A 35 15.12 -9.86 4.90
CA LEU A 35 14.16 -10.68 4.17
C LEU A 35 14.06 -10.20 2.72
N LYS A 36 13.69 -11.11 1.83
CA LYS A 36 13.53 -10.81 0.40
C LYS A 36 12.14 -10.24 0.12
N ARG A 37 12.08 -9.20 -0.72
CA ARG A 37 10.84 -8.69 -1.32
C ARG A 37 10.61 -9.33 -2.68
N HIS A 38 9.35 -9.60 -3.02
CA HIS A 38 8.97 -10.23 -4.29
C HIS A 38 8.22 -9.22 -5.18
N PRO A 39 8.85 -8.70 -6.26
CA PRO A 39 8.17 -7.81 -7.18
C PRO A 39 6.93 -8.45 -7.81
N ILE A 40 5.83 -7.70 -7.88
CA ILE A 40 4.54 -8.17 -8.41
C ILE A 40 4.64 -8.52 -9.89
N ASP A 41 5.52 -7.84 -10.63
CA ASP A 41 5.73 -8.10 -12.05
C ASP A 41 6.57 -9.35 -12.36
N PHE A 42 7.00 -10.12 -11.35
CA PHE A 42 7.88 -11.29 -11.51
C PHE A 42 9.16 -10.98 -12.30
N ASN A 43 9.68 -9.76 -12.22
CA ASN A 43 10.81 -9.26 -13.00
C ASN A 43 10.59 -9.23 -14.52
N LYS A 44 9.33 -9.25 -14.98
CA LYS A 44 8.99 -9.14 -16.40
C LYS A 44 9.25 -7.73 -16.92
N HIS A 45 9.61 -7.66 -18.19
CA HIS A 45 9.81 -6.41 -18.92
C HIS A 45 8.67 -6.20 -19.91
N PHE A 46 8.32 -4.94 -20.16
CA PHE A 46 7.38 -4.53 -21.18
C PHE A 46 8.08 -4.43 -22.55
N PHE A 47 7.34 -4.11 -23.61
CA PHE A 47 7.88 -4.08 -24.99
C PHE A 47 9.02 -3.05 -25.16
N ASP A 48 9.05 -2.03 -24.31
CA ASP A 48 10.09 -1.00 -24.26
C ASP A 48 11.34 -1.42 -23.47
N ARG A 49 11.43 -2.69 -23.07
CA ARG A 49 12.50 -3.29 -22.24
C ARG A 49 12.60 -2.70 -20.84
N LYS A 50 11.58 -2.02 -20.32
CA LYS A 50 11.54 -1.56 -18.92
C LYS A 50 10.72 -2.54 -18.07
N ARG A 51 11.02 -2.59 -16.77
CA ARG A 51 10.23 -3.36 -15.80
C ARG A 51 8.78 -2.87 -15.80
N ILE A 52 7.81 -3.78 -15.79
CA ILE A 52 6.38 -3.43 -15.88
C ILE A 52 5.96 -2.58 -14.66
N PHE A 53 6.36 -2.99 -13.45
CA PHE A 53 6.08 -2.25 -12.22
C PHE A 53 7.33 -1.85 -11.45
N GLY A 54 8.41 -2.63 -11.58
CA GLY A 54 9.65 -2.42 -10.85
C GLY A 54 9.58 -2.84 -9.38
N ASP A 55 10.69 -2.68 -8.66
CA ASP A 55 10.90 -3.26 -7.33
C ASP A 55 10.15 -2.54 -6.19
N ASN A 56 9.53 -1.40 -6.50
CA ASN A 56 8.72 -0.63 -5.56
C ASN A 56 7.29 -1.17 -5.42
N LYS A 57 6.90 -2.16 -6.25
CA LYS A 57 5.60 -2.83 -6.18
C LYS A 57 5.83 -4.31 -5.86
N SER A 58 5.85 -4.65 -4.57
CA SER A 58 6.07 -6.02 -4.09
C SER A 58 4.79 -6.64 -3.52
N TRP A 59 4.70 -7.96 -3.53
CA TRP A 59 3.57 -8.71 -2.99
C TRP A 59 3.38 -8.47 -1.49
N GLU A 60 4.47 -8.36 -0.73
CA GLU A 60 4.42 -8.06 0.70
C GLU A 60 3.87 -6.67 0.95
N GLY A 61 4.27 -5.69 0.13
CA GLY A 61 3.69 -4.36 0.14
C GLY A 61 2.19 -4.38 -0.16
N PHE A 62 1.78 -5.08 -1.22
CA PHE A 62 0.37 -5.18 -1.59
C PHE A 62 -0.48 -5.84 -0.49
N LEU A 63 -0.03 -6.97 0.07
CA LEU A 63 -0.76 -7.69 1.10
C LEU A 63 -0.85 -6.90 2.40
N THR A 64 0.24 -6.25 2.83
CA THR A 64 0.23 -5.40 4.04
C THR A 64 -0.69 -4.20 3.86
N GLY A 65 -0.68 -3.56 2.68
CA GLY A 65 -1.61 -2.50 2.31
C GLY A 65 -3.07 -2.94 2.31
N LEU A 66 -3.36 -4.08 1.70
CA LEU A 66 -4.70 -4.66 1.65
C LEU A 66 -5.23 -4.95 3.06
N VAL A 67 -4.45 -5.66 3.88
CA VAL A 67 -4.86 -6.06 5.23
C VAL A 67 -5.08 -4.84 6.13
N LEU A 68 -4.13 -3.89 6.17
CA LEU A 68 -4.25 -2.72 7.05
C LEU A 68 -5.30 -1.72 6.57
N GLY A 69 -5.51 -1.60 5.25
CA GLY A 69 -6.64 -0.85 4.70
C GLY A 69 -7.98 -1.45 5.12
N ILE A 70 -8.14 -2.77 5.00
CA ILE A 70 -9.35 -3.49 5.44
C ILE A 70 -9.58 -3.30 6.94
N ILE A 71 -8.54 -3.48 7.77
CA ILE A 71 -8.63 -3.28 9.23
C ILE A 71 -9.06 -1.86 9.55
N THR A 72 -8.50 -0.86 8.86
CA THR A 72 -8.88 0.54 9.05
C THR A 72 -10.37 0.75 8.73
N GLY A 73 -10.85 0.21 7.60
CA GLY A 73 -12.27 0.29 7.24
C GLY A 73 -13.18 -0.41 8.26
N PHE A 74 -12.78 -1.58 8.78
CA PHE A 74 -13.53 -2.25 9.86
C PHE A 74 -13.57 -1.40 11.13
N ILE A 75 -12.45 -0.79 11.53
CA ILE A 75 -12.40 0.12 12.70
C ILE A 75 -13.29 1.35 12.49
N GLN A 76 -13.46 1.83 11.26
CA GLN A 76 -14.34 2.96 10.97
C GLN A 76 -15.83 2.61 10.97
N TYR A 77 -16.15 1.33 10.76
CA TYR A 77 -17.52 0.85 10.70
C TYR A 77 -18.13 0.62 12.09
N TYR A 78 -17.33 0.11 13.03
CA TYR A 78 -17.71 -0.16 14.42
C TYR A 78 -17.43 1.04 15.32
#